data_AF-A0A0R3LWH7-F1
#
_entry.id   AF-A0A0R3LWH7-F1
#
_cell.length_a   1.000
_cell.length_b   1.000
_cell.length_c   1.000
_cell.angle_alpha   90.00
_cell.angle_beta   90.00
_cell.angle_gamma   90.00
#
_symmetry.space_group_name_H-M   'P 1'
#
loop_
_entity.id
_entity.type
_entity.pdbx_description
1 polymer ?
#
loop_
_entity_poly.entity_id
_entity_poly.type
_entity_poly.pdbx_seq_one_letter_code
_entity_poly.pdbx_strand_id
1 'polypeptide(L)'
;MSEMDLNTKNFSQNQNTDSSQNLKDQVADAGAEIKQRAGDVLRESTDTARDKFKEAADAAKDAAAGAADRFQDQAREQQRSGADFVGRLAGDIRNAARAFENDVPFAARGINSAAEYVDEAAEKIRDGSFRDLVDGATDFAKRQPAAFLGLSVLAGFAAVRFLKASGSQSSSSSYKGEAS
;
A
#
# COMPACT_ATOMS: atom_id res chain seq x y z
N MET A 1 -33.79 45.29 41.79
CA MET A 1 -33.69 43.84 42.05
C MET A 1 -33.39 43.19 40.73
N SER A 2 -32.17 42.64 40.65
CA SER A 2 -31.65 41.88 39.51
C SER A 2 -32.34 40.53 39.39
N GLU A 3 -31.93 39.78 38.35
CA GLU A 3 -32.15 38.33 38.13
C GLU A 3 -33.31 37.99 37.18
N MET A 4 -33.17 37.15 36.16
CA MET A 4 -32.01 36.38 35.68
C MET A 4 -32.24 36.02 34.22
N ASP A 5 -31.11 35.90 33.54
CA ASP A 5 -30.86 35.67 32.14
C ASP A 5 -31.40 34.33 31.61
N LEU A 6 -31.40 34.26 30.28
CA LEU A 6 -31.78 33.15 29.42
C LEU A 6 -30.95 31.90 29.74
N ASN A 7 -31.59 30.73 29.77
CA ASN A 7 -30.88 29.49 29.53
C ASN A 7 -31.73 28.50 28.73
N THR A 8 -31.91 28.85 27.45
CA THR A 8 -32.19 27.88 26.40
C THR A 8 -31.04 26.88 26.41
N LYS A 9 -31.27 25.70 26.99
CA LYS A 9 -30.34 24.56 26.92
C LYS A 9 -30.15 24.16 25.47
N ASN A 10 -29.11 24.71 24.86
CA ASN A 10 -28.50 24.23 23.64
C ASN A 10 -27.93 22.83 23.92
N PHE A 11 -28.70 21.79 23.61
CA PHE A 11 -28.29 20.40 23.75
C PHE A 11 -28.28 19.73 22.37
N SER A 12 -27.45 20.24 21.45
CA SER A 12 -27.28 19.68 20.11
C SER A 12 -25.92 20.01 19.48
N GLN A 13 -24.84 20.06 20.27
CA GLN A 13 -23.51 20.30 19.72
C GLN A 13 -22.39 19.65 20.53
N ASN A 14 -22.43 18.34 20.78
CA ASN A 14 -21.22 17.61 21.20
C ASN A 14 -21.36 16.08 21.10
N GLN A 15 -21.49 15.52 19.89
CA GLN A 15 -21.38 14.05 19.69
C GLN A 15 -20.26 13.64 18.73
N ASN A 16 -19.48 14.60 18.19
CA ASN A 16 -18.43 14.29 17.20
C ASN A 16 -17.02 14.15 17.80
N THR A 17 -16.85 14.36 19.11
CA THR A 17 -15.52 14.39 19.76
C THR A 17 -15.23 13.13 20.58
N ASP A 18 -16.25 12.45 21.11
CA ASP A 18 -16.10 11.26 21.96
C ASP A 18 -15.71 9.98 21.21
N SER A 19 -16.19 9.79 19.97
CA SER A 19 -15.90 8.57 19.19
C SER A 19 -14.42 8.50 18.77
N SER A 20 -13.81 9.64 18.45
CA SER A 20 -12.40 9.69 18.01
C SER A 20 -11.42 9.45 19.17
N GLN A 21 -11.79 9.80 20.40
CA GLN A 21 -10.96 9.57 21.59
C GLN A 21 -10.99 8.10 22.02
N ASN A 22 -12.19 7.51 22.11
CA ASN A 22 -12.35 6.09 22.49
C ASN A 22 -11.66 5.12 21.51
N LEU A 23 -11.66 5.44 20.20
CA LEU A 23 -10.94 4.65 19.20
C LEU A 23 -9.41 4.77 19.35
N LYS A 24 -8.91 5.95 19.70
CA LYS A 24 -7.47 6.19 19.89
C LYS A 24 -6.94 5.47 21.12
N ASP A 25 -7.72 5.42 22.19
CA ASP A 25 -7.38 4.73 23.43
C ASP A 25 -7.41 3.20 23.25
N GLN A 26 -8.44 2.66 22.57
CA GLN A 26 -8.50 1.23 22.24
C GLN A 26 -7.33 0.79 21.35
N VAL A 27 -6.93 1.63 20.38
CA VAL A 27 -5.77 1.36 19.52
C VAL A 27 -4.46 1.47 20.29
N ALA A 28 -4.36 2.39 21.26
CA ALA A 28 -3.18 2.54 22.10
C ALA A 28 -2.99 1.33 23.02
N ASP A 29 -4.06 0.85 23.65
CA ASP A 29 -4.02 -0.32 24.53
C ASP A 29 -3.73 -1.62 23.76
N ALA A 30 -4.44 -1.84 22.64
CA ALA A 30 -4.16 -2.98 21.77
C ALA A 30 -2.74 -2.92 21.18
N GLY A 31 -2.26 -1.72 20.84
CA GLY A 31 -0.91 -1.49 20.34
C GLY A 31 0.17 -1.77 21.38
N ALA A 32 -0.07 -1.42 22.65
CA ALA A 32 0.85 -1.70 23.75
C ALA A 32 0.98 -3.21 24.00
N GLU A 33 -0.14 -3.94 24.00
CA GLU A 33 -0.14 -5.40 24.17
C GLU A 33 0.55 -6.12 23.00
N ILE A 34 0.24 -5.73 21.76
CA ILE A 34 0.90 -6.27 20.57
C ILE A 34 2.39 -5.99 20.61
N LYS A 35 2.81 -4.78 21.00
CA LYS A 35 4.23 -4.42 21.09
C LYS A 35 4.97 -5.28 22.13
N GLN A 36 4.32 -5.62 23.23
CA GLN A 36 4.90 -6.46 24.28
C GLN A 36 5.05 -7.91 23.80
N ARG A 37 3.97 -8.51 23.29
CA ARG A 37 3.99 -9.89 22.76
C ARG A 37 4.90 -10.04 21.54
N ALA A 38 4.88 -9.05 20.65
CA ALA A 38 5.78 -9.01 19.50
C ALA A 38 7.23 -8.85 19.96
N GLY A 39 7.54 -8.09 21.01
CA GLY A 39 8.89 -7.96 21.54
C GLY A 39 9.52 -9.29 21.95
N ASP A 40 8.73 -10.17 22.56
CA ASP A 40 9.18 -11.49 23.02
C ASP A 40 9.30 -12.48 21.85
N VAL A 41 8.28 -12.56 20.99
CA VAL A 41 8.28 -13.44 19.81
C VAL A 41 9.36 -13.01 18.79
N LEU A 42 9.57 -11.71 18.61
CA LEU A 42 10.61 -11.19 17.74
C LEU A 42 11.98 -11.59 18.27
N ARG A 43 12.25 -11.51 19.58
CA ARG A 43 13.57 -11.89 20.11
C ARG A 43 13.91 -13.36 19.86
N GLU A 44 12.99 -14.26 20.14
CA GLU A 44 13.20 -15.71 19.96
C GLU A 44 13.24 -16.10 18.47
N SER A 45 12.36 -15.49 17.66
CA SER A 45 12.29 -15.80 16.23
C SER A 45 13.38 -15.12 15.41
N THR A 46 13.94 -13.98 15.86
CA THR A 46 14.92 -13.20 15.08
C THR A 46 16.19 -13.98 14.81
N ASP A 47 16.69 -14.77 15.76
CA ASP A 47 17.95 -15.49 15.55
C ASP A 47 17.79 -16.59 14.50
N THR A 48 16.73 -17.41 14.61
CA THR A 48 16.43 -18.45 13.60
C THR A 48 15.98 -17.87 12.27
N ALA A 49 15.18 -16.79 12.31
CA ALA A 49 14.71 -16.12 11.10
C ALA A 49 15.85 -15.42 10.38
N ARG A 50 16.85 -14.85 11.08
CA ARG A 50 17.99 -14.18 10.46
C ARG A 50 18.80 -15.13 9.61
N ASP A 51 19.05 -16.35 10.07
CA ASP A 51 19.86 -17.31 9.33
C ASP A 51 19.14 -17.81 8.08
N LYS A 52 17.85 -18.19 8.21
CA LYS A 52 17.02 -18.55 7.05
C LYS A 52 16.80 -17.38 6.11
N PHE A 53 16.67 -16.17 6.64
CA PHE A 53 16.50 -14.95 5.85
C PHE A 53 17.77 -14.61 5.08
N LYS A 54 18.97 -14.79 5.65
CA LYS A 54 20.23 -14.61 4.94
C LYS A 54 20.33 -15.57 3.75
N GLU A 55 20.08 -16.87 3.98
CA GLU A 55 20.11 -17.87 2.92
C GLU A 55 19.10 -17.55 1.80
N ALA A 56 17.86 -17.23 2.18
CA ALA A 56 16.84 -16.82 1.21
C ALA A 56 17.19 -15.50 0.51
N ALA A 57 17.76 -14.53 1.22
CA ALA A 57 18.16 -13.25 0.65
C ALA A 57 19.32 -13.41 -0.33
N ASP A 58 20.29 -14.29 -0.06
CA ASP A 58 21.40 -14.54 -0.97
C ASP A 58 20.92 -15.30 -2.22
N ALA A 59 20.06 -16.31 -2.07
CA ALA A 59 19.42 -16.95 -3.22
C ALA A 59 18.57 -15.96 -4.05
N ALA A 60 17.84 -15.06 -3.39
CA ALA A 60 17.06 -14.03 -4.06
C ALA A 60 17.95 -13.01 -4.78
N LYS A 61 19.10 -12.61 -4.21
CA LYS A 61 20.06 -11.71 -4.86
C LYS A 61 20.63 -12.33 -6.13
N ASP A 62 21.03 -13.59 -6.09
CA ASP A 62 21.58 -14.28 -7.26
C ASP A 62 20.55 -14.39 -8.39
N ALA A 63 19.32 -14.78 -8.05
CA ALA A 63 18.22 -14.83 -9.01
C ALA A 63 17.87 -13.42 -9.55
N ALA A 64 17.84 -12.41 -8.69
CA ALA A 64 17.52 -11.04 -9.06
C ALA A 64 18.61 -10.41 -9.93
N ALA A 65 19.89 -10.67 -9.68
CA ALA A 65 20.99 -10.18 -10.50
C ALA A 65 20.87 -10.68 -11.95
N GLY A 66 20.61 -11.97 -12.14
CA GLY A 66 20.40 -12.54 -13.47
C GLY A 66 19.16 -12.02 -14.21
N ALA A 67 18.09 -11.69 -13.47
CA ALA A 67 16.87 -11.11 -14.03
C ALA A 67 17.02 -9.60 -14.33
N ALA A 68 17.69 -8.86 -13.45
CA ALA A 68 17.86 -7.41 -13.56
C ALA A 68 18.62 -7.02 -14.83
N ASP A 69 19.69 -7.76 -15.17
CA ASP A 69 20.44 -7.52 -16.40
C ASP A 69 19.56 -7.68 -17.65
N ARG A 70 18.67 -8.67 -17.67
CA ARG A 70 17.73 -8.89 -18.77
C ARG A 70 16.63 -7.83 -18.85
N PHE A 71 16.13 -7.40 -17.70
CA PHE A 71 15.10 -6.37 -17.61
C PHE A 71 15.62 -4.99 -18.00
N GLN A 72 16.88 -4.67 -17.68
CA GLN A 72 17.45 -3.36 -17.98
C GLN A 72 17.50 -3.09 -19.49
N ASP A 73 17.81 -4.11 -20.30
CA ASP A 73 17.86 -4.00 -21.76
C ASP A 73 16.46 -3.83 -22.37
N GLN A 74 15.45 -4.50 -21.80
CA GLN A 74 14.07 -4.46 -22.30
C GLN A 74 13.27 -3.25 -21.79
N ALA A 75 13.60 -2.73 -20.60
CA ALA A 75 12.90 -1.62 -19.96
C ALA A 75 13.05 -0.30 -20.71
N ARG A 76 14.21 -0.05 -21.35
CA ARG A 76 14.46 1.18 -22.13
C ARG A 76 13.49 1.33 -23.30
N GLU A 77 12.99 0.22 -23.84
CA GLU A 77 12.07 0.20 -24.99
C GLU A 77 10.60 0.31 -24.57
N GLN A 78 10.26 -0.07 -23.33
CA GLN A 78 8.89 -0.03 -22.78
C GLN A 78 8.59 1.16 -21.86
N GLN A 79 9.60 1.97 -21.54
CA GLN A 79 9.50 3.08 -20.57
C GLN A 79 8.42 4.12 -20.94
N ARG A 80 8.26 4.44 -22.23
CA ARG A 80 7.23 5.39 -22.69
C ARG A 80 5.81 4.89 -22.46
N SER A 81 5.54 3.62 -22.74
CA SER A 81 4.22 3.01 -22.54
C SER A 81 3.84 2.88 -21.06
N GLY A 82 4.84 2.76 -20.17
CA GLY A 82 4.62 2.71 -18.73
C GLY A 82 4.16 4.04 -18.14
N ALA A 83 4.79 5.16 -18.54
CA ALA A 83 4.42 6.49 -18.05
C ALA A 83 2.97 6.86 -18.42
N ASP A 84 2.53 6.54 -19.64
CA ASP A 84 1.15 6.78 -20.08
C ASP A 84 0.13 5.99 -19.25
N PHE A 85 0.47 4.76 -18.85
CA PHE A 85 -0.40 3.94 -17.99
C PHE A 85 -0.50 4.53 -16.58
N VAL A 86 0.62 4.97 -16.00
CA VAL A 86 0.65 5.59 -14.67
C VAL A 86 -0.15 6.91 -14.67
N GLY A 87 -0.01 7.73 -15.72
CA GLY A 87 -0.79 8.97 -15.86
C GLY A 87 -2.30 8.74 -15.92
N ARG A 88 -2.74 7.69 -16.63
CA ARG A 88 -4.17 7.28 -16.66
C ARG A 88 -4.66 6.87 -15.28
N LEU A 89 -3.88 6.07 -14.56
CA LEU A 89 -4.22 5.61 -13.21
C LEU A 89 -4.30 6.77 -12.20
N ALA A 90 -3.37 7.73 -12.27
CA ALA A 90 -3.42 8.94 -11.45
C ALA A 90 -4.69 9.76 -11.74
N GLY A 91 -5.10 9.84 -13.01
CA GLY A 91 -6.37 10.43 -13.43
C GLY A 91 -7.59 9.73 -12.79
N ASP A 92 -7.62 8.39 -12.83
CA ASP A 92 -8.70 7.59 -12.25
C ASP A 92 -8.77 7.76 -10.72
N ILE A 93 -7.62 7.77 -10.04
CA ILE A 93 -7.52 8.02 -8.59
C ILE A 93 -8.01 9.43 -8.26
N ARG A 94 -7.61 10.46 -9.02
CA ARG A 94 -8.06 11.83 -8.80
C ARG A 94 -9.57 11.96 -8.99
N ASN A 95 -10.12 11.28 -9.99
CA ASN A 95 -11.56 11.25 -10.25
C ASN A 95 -12.33 10.57 -9.11
N ALA A 96 -11.83 9.44 -8.62
CA ALA A 96 -12.39 8.78 -7.44
C ALA A 96 -12.28 9.67 -6.19
N ALA A 97 -11.14 10.32 -5.97
CA ALA A 97 -10.93 11.23 -4.84
C ALA A 97 -11.94 12.37 -4.82
N ARG A 98 -12.21 12.99 -5.98
CA ARG A 98 -13.24 14.03 -6.14
C ARG A 98 -14.65 13.50 -5.82
N ALA A 99 -14.94 12.23 -6.13
CA ALA A 99 -16.20 11.61 -5.79
C ALA A 99 -16.37 11.40 -4.27
N PHE A 100 -15.26 11.13 -3.55
CA PHE A 100 -15.26 10.94 -2.09
C PHE A 100 -15.03 12.21 -1.27
N GLU A 101 -14.69 13.34 -1.91
CA GLU A 101 -14.36 14.61 -1.24
C GLU A 101 -15.53 15.17 -0.43
N ASN A 102 -16.78 14.88 -0.84
CA ASN A 102 -17.99 15.29 -0.13
C ASN A 102 -18.35 14.40 1.07
N ASP A 103 -17.92 13.13 1.06
CA ASP A 103 -18.31 12.15 2.10
C ASP A 103 -17.22 11.97 3.17
N VAL A 104 -15.94 12.15 2.83
CA VAL A 104 -14.82 11.84 3.73
C VAL A 104 -13.67 12.88 3.64
N PRO A 105 -13.84 14.10 4.19
CA PRO A 105 -12.87 15.19 4.05
C PRO A 105 -11.50 14.93 4.72
N PHE A 106 -11.42 13.97 5.64
CA PHE A 106 -10.14 13.52 6.20
C PHE A 106 -9.38 12.60 5.22
N ALA A 107 -10.09 11.73 4.50
CA ALA A 107 -9.49 10.86 3.48
C ALA A 107 -9.05 11.67 2.26
N ALA A 108 -9.82 12.69 1.86
CA ALA A 108 -9.50 13.56 0.73
C ALA A 108 -8.10 14.21 0.85
N ARG A 109 -7.72 14.67 2.04
CA ARG A 109 -6.37 15.24 2.29
C ARG A 109 -5.26 14.19 2.17
N GLY A 110 -5.47 13.00 2.72
CA GLY A 110 -4.51 11.89 2.58
C GLY A 110 -4.36 11.42 1.14
N ILE A 111 -5.46 11.36 0.38
CA ILE A 111 -5.47 10.98 -1.04
C ILE A 111 -4.82 12.04 -1.91
N ASN A 112 -5.00 13.34 -1.62
CA ASN A 112 -4.31 14.40 -2.35
C ASN A 112 -2.79 14.32 -2.19
N SER A 113 -2.30 14.11 -0.96
CA SER A 113 -0.87 13.88 -0.73
C SER A 113 -0.37 12.62 -1.42
N ALA A 114 -1.15 11.53 -1.42
CA ALA A 114 -0.79 10.32 -2.16
C ALA A 114 -0.70 10.56 -3.67
N ALA A 115 -1.59 11.37 -4.24
CA ALA A 115 -1.57 11.72 -5.66
C ALA A 115 -0.30 12.49 -6.05
N GLU A 116 0.17 13.41 -5.20
CA GLU A 116 1.45 14.12 -5.42
C GLU A 116 2.64 13.16 -5.46
N TYR A 117 2.69 12.18 -4.55
CA TYR A 117 3.74 11.14 -4.58
C TYR A 117 3.68 10.25 -5.83
N VAL A 118 2.48 9.97 -6.34
CA VAL A 118 2.29 9.18 -7.57
C VAL A 118 2.75 9.96 -8.80
N ASP A 119 2.50 11.26 -8.84
CA ASP A 119 2.94 12.13 -9.94
C ASP A 119 4.47 12.25 -9.98
N GLU A 120 5.09 12.47 -8.81
CA GLU A 120 6.56 12.49 -8.68
C GLU A 120 7.18 11.14 -9.06
N ALA A 121 6.52 10.03 -8.75
CA ALA A 121 6.94 8.70 -9.18
C ALA A 121 6.82 8.51 -10.70
N ALA A 122 5.78 9.05 -11.33
CA ALA A 122 5.58 8.98 -12.78
C ALA A 122 6.69 9.73 -13.52
N GLU A 123 7.09 10.91 -13.03
CA GLU A 123 8.23 11.66 -13.59
C GLU A 123 9.54 10.90 -13.45
N LYS A 124 9.80 10.31 -12.28
CA LYS A 124 10.99 9.47 -12.05
C LYS A 124 11.01 8.20 -12.92
N ILE A 125 9.85 7.61 -13.20
CA ILE A 125 9.74 6.46 -14.11
C ILE A 125 10.00 6.88 -15.55
N ARG A 126 9.60 8.10 -15.95
CA ARG A 126 9.78 8.59 -17.32
C ARG A 126 11.23 8.95 -17.63
N ASP A 127 11.92 9.58 -16.67
CA ASP A 127 13.24 10.16 -16.89
C ASP A 127 14.38 9.41 -16.16
N GLY A 128 14.05 8.51 -15.23
CA GLY A 128 15.01 7.74 -14.44
C GLY A 128 15.36 6.37 -15.01
N SER A 129 16.50 5.82 -14.60
CA SER A 129 16.88 4.45 -14.93
C SER A 129 16.27 3.43 -13.94
N PHE A 130 16.21 2.15 -14.32
CA PHE A 130 15.79 1.08 -13.41
C PHE A 130 16.59 1.08 -12.09
N ARG A 131 17.87 1.45 -12.15
CA ARG A 131 18.73 1.56 -10.97
C ARG A 131 18.28 2.68 -10.02
N ASP A 132 17.89 3.82 -10.56
CA ASP A 132 17.39 4.95 -9.76
C ASP A 132 16.06 4.59 -9.06
N LEU A 133 15.21 3.78 -9.71
CA LEU A 133 13.98 3.28 -9.10
C LEU A 133 14.26 2.32 -7.94
N VAL A 134 15.23 1.41 -8.09
CA VAL A 134 15.64 0.47 -7.03
C VAL A 134 16.28 1.22 -5.86
N ASP A 135 17.12 2.21 -6.14
CA ASP A 135 17.75 3.04 -5.11
C ASP A 135 16.69 3.87 -4.35
N GLY A 136 15.71 4.44 -5.07
CA GLY A 136 14.57 5.14 -4.47
C GLY A 136 13.72 4.24 -3.58
N ALA A 137 13.42 3.02 -4.01
CA ALA A 137 12.71 2.03 -3.20
C ALA A 137 13.49 1.64 -1.94
N THR A 138 14.82 1.50 -2.06
CA THR A 138 15.72 1.21 -0.93
C THR A 138 15.71 2.34 0.10
N ASP A 139 15.77 3.59 -0.37
CA ASP A 139 15.71 4.76 0.49
C ASP A 139 14.36 4.92 1.18
N PHE A 140 13.27 4.63 0.47
CA PHE A 140 11.93 4.59 1.05
C PHE A 140 11.84 3.54 2.17
N ALA A 141 12.36 2.32 1.94
CA ALA A 141 12.37 1.26 2.94
C ALA A 141 13.12 1.66 4.22
N LYS A 142 14.24 2.39 4.09
CA LYS A 142 15.01 2.91 5.23
C LYS A 142 14.28 4.02 5.99
N ARG A 143 13.58 4.91 5.27
CA ARG A 143 12.88 6.06 5.85
C ARG A 143 11.55 5.66 6.51
N GLN A 144 10.84 4.72 5.91
CA GLN A 144 9.49 4.30 6.33
C GLN A 144 9.38 2.78 6.37
N PRO A 145 10.04 2.10 7.34
CA PRO A 145 10.05 0.64 7.41
C PRO A 145 8.65 0.05 7.58
N ALA A 146 7.76 0.71 8.34
CA ALA A 146 6.39 0.24 8.53
C ALA A 146 5.57 0.29 7.23
N ALA A 147 5.69 1.37 6.44
CA ALA A 147 4.99 1.49 5.17
C ALA A 147 5.50 0.47 4.16
N PHE A 148 6.82 0.29 4.07
CA PHE A 148 7.44 -0.69 3.19
C PHE A 148 7.00 -2.13 3.51
N LEU A 149 6.96 -2.51 4.79
CA LEU A 149 6.47 -3.82 5.21
C LEU A 149 4.98 -4.01 4.86
N GLY A 150 4.15 -3.00 5.10
CA GLY A 150 2.73 -3.03 4.73
C GLY A 150 2.53 -3.24 3.23
N LEU A 151 3.23 -2.45 2.40
CA LEU A 151 3.19 -2.59 0.95
C LEU A 151 3.73 -3.95 0.47
N SER A 152 4.79 -4.46 1.09
CA SER A 152 5.36 -5.77 0.73
C SER A 152 4.39 -6.91 0.98
N VAL A 153 3.67 -6.89 2.10
CA VAL A 153 2.63 -7.88 2.41
C VAL A 153 1.49 -7.80 1.38
N LEU A 154 1.02 -6.58 1.07
CA LEU A 154 -0.02 -6.37 0.06
C LEU A 154 0.41 -6.88 -1.32
N ALA A 155 1.64 -6.56 -1.73
CA ALA A 155 2.21 -7.01 -3.00
C ALA A 155 2.34 -8.54 -3.05
N GLY A 156 2.82 -9.17 -1.98
CA GLY A 156 2.90 -10.63 -1.87
C GLY A 156 1.54 -11.31 -1.99
N PHE A 157 0.52 -10.79 -1.30
CA PHE A 157 -0.85 -11.29 -1.44
C PHE A 157 -1.39 -11.11 -2.86
N ALA A 158 -1.19 -9.92 -3.46
CA ALA A 158 -1.61 -9.64 -4.82
C ALA A 158 -0.95 -10.61 -5.82
N ALA A 159 0.35 -10.90 -5.66
CA ALA A 159 1.07 -11.86 -6.47
C ALA A 159 0.47 -13.26 -6.35
N VAL A 160 0.21 -13.75 -5.13
CA VAL A 160 -0.46 -15.05 -4.92
C VAL A 160 -1.85 -15.07 -5.55
N ARG A 161 -2.61 -13.98 -5.40
CA ARG A 161 -3.95 -13.85 -5.97
C ARG A 161 -3.93 -13.85 -7.49
N PHE A 162 -2.93 -13.22 -8.09
CA PHE A 162 -2.70 -13.20 -9.54
C PHE A 162 -2.33 -14.59 -10.05
N LEU A 163 -1.37 -15.27 -9.41
CA LEU A 163 -0.98 -16.64 -9.76
C LEU A 163 -2.18 -17.60 -9.70
N LYS A 164 -3.01 -17.48 -8.66
CA LYS A 164 -4.25 -18.26 -8.54
C LYS A 164 -5.26 -17.91 -9.65
N ALA A 165 -5.41 -16.63 -9.99
CA ALA A 165 -6.27 -16.19 -11.09
C ALA A 165 -5.79 -16.72 -12.45
N SER A 166 -4.49 -16.63 -12.74
CA SER A 166 -3.93 -17.08 -14.01
C SER A 166 -4.03 -18.59 -14.19
N GLY A 167 -3.99 -19.36 -13.10
CA GLY A 167 -4.20 -20.82 -13.13
C GLY A 167 -5.65 -21.26 -13.31
N SER A 168 -6.62 -20.34 -13.29
CA SER A 168 -8.07 -20.67 -13.41
C SER A 168 -8.60 -20.59 -14.84
N GLN A 169 -7.75 -20.27 -15.83
CA GLN A 169 -8.13 -20.03 -17.23
C GLN A 169 -7.82 -21.24 -18.13
N SER A 170 -8.20 -22.46 -17.74
CA SER A 170 -7.92 -23.66 -18.55
C SER A 170 -8.98 -24.77 -18.47
N SER A 171 -10.27 -24.42 -18.51
CA SER A 171 -11.35 -25.41 -18.60
C SER A 171 -12.66 -24.83 -19.16
N SER A 172 -12.63 -24.35 -20.39
CA SER A 172 -13.85 -24.10 -21.18
C SER A 172 -13.62 -24.35 -22.68
N SER A 173 -13.16 -25.55 -23.01
CA SER A 173 -13.21 -26.05 -24.39
C SER A 173 -13.35 -27.57 -24.40
N SER A 174 -14.59 -28.04 -24.33
CA SER A 174 -15.08 -29.29 -24.96
C SER A 174 -16.47 -29.65 -24.43
N TYR A 175 -17.47 -28.82 -24.74
CA TYR A 175 -18.79 -29.37 -25.04
C TYR A 175 -18.87 -29.43 -26.56
N LYS A 176 -18.15 -30.44 -27.07
CA LYS A 176 -18.30 -30.96 -28.41
C LYS A 176 -19.76 -31.37 -28.56
N GLY A 177 -20.44 -30.72 -29.48
CA GLY A 177 -21.81 -31.06 -29.81
C GLY A 177 -21.88 -32.48 -30.34
N GLU A 178 -22.93 -33.17 -29.97
CA GLU A 178 -23.57 -34.13 -30.85
C GLU A 178 -25.07 -33.86 -30.80
N ALA A 179 -25.54 -33.34 -31.92
CA ALA A 179 -26.94 -33.28 -32.31
C ALA A 179 -27.26 -34.56 -33.09
N SER A 180 -28.56 -34.87 -33.12
CA SER A 180 -29.29 -35.83 -33.97
C SER A 180 -29.58 -37.18 -33.34
#